data_AF-A0A800K6U8-F1
#
_entry.id   AF-A0A800K6U8-F1
#
_cell.length_a   1.000
_cell.length_b   1.000
_cell.length_c   1.000
_cell.angle_alpha   90.00
_cell.angle_beta   90.00
_cell.angle_gamma   90.00
#
_symmetry.space_group_name_H-M   'P 1'
#
loop_
_entity.id
_entity.type
_entity.pdbx_description
1 polymer ?
#
loop_
_entity_poly.entity_id
_entity_poly.type
_entity_poly.pdbx_seq_one_letter_code
_entity_poly.pdbx_strand_id
1 'polypeptide(L)' 'SRESSEMLIERLRSSVVEFNQTSPEPYEISVSIGMARHEDGMHICLDELVTEADNAMYREKHSKRSAELRES' A
#
# COMPACT_ATOMS: atom_id res chain seq x y z
N SER A 1 2.68 7.14 15.62
CA SER A 1 1.45 6.47 16.11
C SER A 1 0.84 5.65 14.97
N ARG A 2 0.00 4.63 15.26
CA ARG A 2 -0.75 3.87 14.22
C ARG A 2 -1.45 4.82 13.24
N GLU A 3 -2.13 5.79 13.82
CA GLU A 3 -2.87 6.84 13.14
C GLU A 3 -1.98 7.63 12.17
N SER A 4 -0.74 7.93 12.57
CA SER A 4 0.21 8.64 11.71
C SER A 4 0.58 7.83 10.46
N SER A 5 0.75 6.51 10.59
CA SER A 5 1.14 5.65 9.46
C SER A 5 -0.04 5.40 8.50
N GLU A 6 -1.24 5.23 9.04
CA GLU A 6 -2.47 5.12 8.23
C GLU A 6 -2.73 6.42 7.44
N MET A 7 -2.53 7.59 8.05
CA MET A 7 -2.61 8.88 7.35
C MET A 7 -1.59 9.03 6.21
N LEU A 8 -0.37 8.51 6.37
CA LEU A 8 0.64 8.54 5.32
C LEU A 8 0.25 7.68 4.11
N ILE A 9 -0.31 6.50 4.37
CA ILE A 9 -0.82 5.61 3.31
C ILE A 9 -1.96 6.29 2.56
N GLU A 10 -2.90 6.90 3.28
CA GLU A 10 -4.05 7.55 2.66
C GLU A 10 -3.63 8.75 1.80
N ARG A 11 -2.65 9.53 2.27
CA ARG A 11 -2.07 10.61 1.48
C ARG A 11 -1.42 10.09 0.20
N LEU A 12 -0.69 8.98 0.26
CA LEU A 12 -0.07 8.39 -0.94
C LEU A 12 -1.13 7.92 -1.94
N ARG A 13 -2.21 7.29 -1.46
CA ARG A 13 -3.34 6.87 -2.31
C ARG A 13 -4.02 8.05 -2.97
N SER A 14 -4.27 9.12 -2.21
CA SER A 14 -4.87 10.34 -2.73
C SER A 14 -4.02 10.98 -3.82
N SER A 15 -2.69 11.01 -3.67
CA SER A 15 -1.78 11.51 -4.71
C SER A 15 -1.79 10.68 -5.99
N VAL A 16 -1.98 9.36 -5.91
CA VAL A 16 -2.12 8.50 -7.09
C VAL A 16 -3.43 8.77 -7.82
N VAL A 17 -4.53 8.95 -7.08
CA VAL A 17 -5.83 9.33 -7.66
C VAL A 17 -5.73 10.70 -8.34
N GLU A 18 -5.14 11.68 -7.68
CA GLU A 18 -4.91 13.01 -8.24
C GLU A 18 -4.06 12.95 -9.51
N PHE A 19 -2.99 12.14 -9.52
CA PHE A 19 -2.19 11.94 -10.72
C PHE A 19 -3.02 11.36 -11.87
N ASN A 20 -3.79 10.31 -11.65
CA ASN A 20 -4.63 9.72 -12.71
C ASN A 20 -5.66 10.71 -13.27
N GLN A 21 -6.15 11.64 -12.44
CA GLN A 21 -7.13 12.66 -12.86
C GLN A 21 -6.51 13.84 -13.62
N THR A 22 -5.26 14.18 -13.32
CA THR A 22 -4.60 15.40 -13.81
C THR A 22 -3.53 15.15 -14.87
N SER A 23 -3.05 13.91 -14.97
CA SER A 23 -2.01 13.52 -15.90
C SER A 23 -2.55 13.46 -17.34
N PRO A 24 -1.78 13.92 -18.35
CA PRO A 24 -2.13 13.76 -19.75
C PRO A 24 -1.83 12.36 -20.30
N GLU A 25 -1.27 11.46 -19.48
CA GLU A 25 -0.90 10.11 -19.89
C GLU A 25 -2.15 9.28 -20.25
N PRO A 26 -2.08 8.43 -21.29
CA PRO A 26 -3.25 7.66 -21.77
C PRO A 26 -3.56 6.43 -20.91
N TYR A 27 -3.03 6.35 -19.69
CA TYR A 27 -3.20 5.23 -18.77
C TYR A 27 -3.34 5.73 -17.33
N GLU A 28 -4.08 4.96 -16.54
CA GLU A 28 -4.13 5.12 -15.10
C GLU A 28 -3.10 4.19 -14.44
N ILE A 29 -2.53 4.66 -13.33
CA ILE A 29 -1.65 3.84 -12.49
C ILE A 29 -2.37 3.42 -11.21
N SER A 30 -1.99 2.26 -10.67
CA SER A 30 -2.43 1.79 -9.37
C SER A 30 -1.22 1.32 -8.57
N VAL A 31 -1.29 1.43 -7.24
CA VAL A 31 -0.21 1.05 -6.33
C VAL A 31 -0.73 0.14 -5.23
N SER A 32 0.03 -0.90 -4.87
CA SER A 32 -0.21 -1.73 -3.67
C SER A 32 0.81 -1.36 -2.61
N ILE A 33 0.40 -1.21 -1.36
CA ILE A 33 1.22 -0.66 -0.29
C ILE A 33 1.27 -1.65 0.87
N GLY A 34 2.47 -2.11 1.20
CA GLY A 34 2.74 -2.93 2.37
C GLY A 34 3.18 -2.10 3.55
N MET A 35 2.65 -2.38 4.74
CA MET A 35 3.10 -1.75 5.98
C MET A 35 3.27 -2.80 7.06
N ALA A 36 4.41 -2.74 7.74
CA ALA A 36 4.67 -3.44 8.99
C ALA A 36 4.90 -2.41 10.10
N ARG A 37 4.56 -2.79 11.32
CA ARG A 37 4.80 -1.95 12.49
C ARG A 37 5.30 -2.83 13.61
N HIS A 38 6.28 -2.29 14.31
CA HIS A 38 6.79 -2.85 15.54
C HIS A 38 6.23 -2.09 16.76
N GLU A 39 5.95 -2.80 17.85
CA GLU A 39 5.59 -2.20 19.14
C GLU A 39 6.82 -1.98 20.02
N ASP A 40 6.87 -0.88 20.76
CA ASP A 40 7.98 -0.59 21.65
C ASP A 40 8.15 -1.71 22.70
N GLY A 41 9.38 -2.21 22.85
CA GLY A 41 9.73 -3.24 23.84
C GLY A 41 9.84 -4.67 23.30
N MET A 42 9.51 -4.92 22.03
CA MET A 42 9.89 -6.16 21.36
C MET A 42 11.27 -6.02 20.68
N HIS A 43 11.95 -7.15 20.44
CA HIS A 43 13.15 -7.19 19.60
C HIS A 43 12.76 -7.88 18.29
N ILE A 44 12.58 -7.10 17.24
CA ILE A 44 12.37 -7.61 15.88
C ILE A 44 13.61 -7.34 15.04
N CYS A 45 13.91 -8.26 14.12
CA CYS A 45 14.94 -8.00 13.12
C CYS A 45 14.35 -7.13 12.01
N LEU A 46 15.19 -6.24 11.43
CA LEU A 46 14.76 -5.41 10.30
C LEU A 46 14.22 -6.25 9.13
N ASP A 47 14.87 -7.39 8.85
CA ASP A 47 14.48 -8.30 7.77
C ASP A 47 13.06 -8.88 7.98
N GLU A 48 12.67 -9.12 9.23
CA GLU A 48 11.33 -9.59 9.57
C GLU A 48 10.30 -8.48 9.31
N LEU A 49 10.59 -7.24 9.69
CA LEU A 49 9.73 -6.09 9.38
C LEU A 49 9.55 -5.87 7.88
N VAL A 50 10.64 -5.98 7.11
CA VAL A 50 10.58 -5.86 5.65
C VAL A 50 9.75 -6.99 5.06
N THR A 51 9.94 -8.21 5.54
CA THR A 51 9.18 -9.40 5.10
C THR A 51 7.68 -9.24 5.40
N GLU A 52 7.31 -8.73 6.57
CA GLU A 52 5.92 -8.46 6.92
C GLU A 52 5.30 -7.40 6.00
N ALA A 53 6.03 -6.33 5.71
CA ALA A 53 5.58 -5.28 4.80
C ALA A 53 5.38 -5.83 3.39
N ASP A 54 6.33 -6.62 2.88
CA ASP A 54 6.23 -7.24 1.55
C ASP A 54 5.01 -8.18 1.45
N ASN A 55 4.81 -9.01 2.46
CA ASN A 55 3.62 -9.88 2.55
C ASN A 55 2.32 -9.07 2.57
N ALA A 56 2.27 -7.94 3.28
CA ALA A 56 1.10 -7.06 3.30
C ALA A 56 0.82 -6.43 1.92
N MET A 57 1.87 -5.95 1.23
CA MET A 57 1.76 -5.44 -0.14
C MET A 57 1.22 -6.51 -1.09
N TYR A 58 1.77 -7.72 -1.00
CA TYR A 58 1.39 -8.83 -1.87
C TYR A 58 -0.08 -9.19 -1.70
N ARG A 59 -0.58 -9.22 -0.45
CA ARG A 59 -2.01 -9.41 -0.17
C ARG A 59 -2.88 -8.32 -0.80
N GLU A 60 -2.49 -7.05 -0.67
CA GLU A 60 -3.24 -5.95 -1.30
C GLU A 60 -3.24 -6.07 -2.83
N LYS A 61 -2.09 -6.42 -3.43
CA LYS A 61 -1.97 -6.64 -4.88
C LYS A 61 -2.91 -7.73 -5.39
N HIS A 62 -2.97 -8.87 -4.69
CA HIS A 62 -3.90 -9.94 -5.04
C HIS A 62 -5.35 -9.52 -4.89
N SER A 63 -5.69 -8.81 -3.81
CA SER A 63 -7.04 -8.30 -3.59
C SER A 63 -7.51 -7.39 -4.72
N LYS A 64 -6.66 -6.47 -5.20
CA LYS A 64 -6.97 -5.58 -6.34
C LYS A 64 -7.19 -6.35 -7.63
N ARG A 65 -6.25 -7.24 -7.97
CA ARG A 65 -6.36 -8.09 -9.18
C ARG A 65 -7.64 -8.94 -9.16
N SER A 66 -8.01 -9.48 -8.01
CA SER A 66 -9.25 -10.25 -7.86
C SER A 66 -10.51 -9.40 -7.95
N ALA A 67 -10.45 -8.09 -7.67
CA ALA A 67 -11.56 -7.17 -7.87
C ALA A 67 -11.70 -6.79 -9.36
N GLU A 68 -10.58 -6.42 -10.00
CA GLU A 68 -10.52 -6.12 -11.45
C GLU A 68 -11.07 -7.27 -12.31
N LEU A 69 -10.72 -8.52 -11.98
CA LEU A 69 -11.22 -9.72 -12.67
C LEU A 69 -12.73 -9.97 -12.47
N ARG A 70 -13.35 -9.44 -11.41
CA ARG A 70 -14.80 -9.58 -11.16
C ARG A 70 -15.62 -8.50 -11.86
N GLU A 71 -14.98 -7.38 -12.21
CA GLU A 71 -15.61 -6.23 -12.86
C GLU A 71 -15.43 -6.24 -14.40
N SER A 72 -14.64 -7.18 -14.92
CA SER A 72 -14.41 -7.44 -16.35
C SER A 72 -15.37 -8.48 -16.92
#